data_AF-A0A3M2AJA2-F1
#
_entry.id   AF-A0A3M2AJA2-F1
#
_cell.length_a   1.000
_cell.length_b   1.000
_cell.length_c   1.000
_cell.angle_alpha   90.00
_cell.angle_beta   90.00
_cell.angle_gamma   90.00
#
_symmetry.space_group_name_H-M   'P 1'
#
loop_
_entity.id
_entity.type
_entity.pdbx_description
1 polymer ?
#
loop_
_entity_poly.entity_id
_entity_poly.type
_entity_poly.pdbx_seq_one_letter_code
_entity_poly.pdbx_strand_id
1 'polypeptide(L)'
;MGAVWQHRIQDFAADSRTICSEPVATPDLDGDGVGDVFTSWLLLTPPYGWSMDHYHAALSGVDGHPIWEYRARQPWPYSYDRHQVYGRDLDLDGVVDLVTVGCEEILALSGRDGSVLWQQDIHAFDPFLPFGATWSRLAYPALFSTDPTDPGGLDLCISFQGSDSIGMAGPLQMAHLDARTGAAIGLADFPEDLEPWAPDWMDNYGKSVFTVLGDIDRDGLTEIARPVASPGTANPQSTDEHIIVCSQRTLDVSLYPSIGRSYTATLHLPGAPDMDFRLLVSDGFDRAGGLIVDGWPTHLADTPFLRHALAQPGASGHLDANGQGSVTLTIPNHLDLIGRTLWSRAVVLDPARPGKVWTLSTLGESRVQP
;
A
#
# COMPACT_ATOMS: atom_id res chain seq x y z
N MET A 1 -6.22 2.02 26.81
CA MET A 1 -6.77 0.68 26.49
C MET A 1 -7.72 0.91 25.33
N GLY A 2 -7.38 0.44 24.13
CA GLY A 2 -8.30 0.48 22.98
C GLY A 2 -9.26 -0.69 23.06
N ALA A 3 -10.55 -0.44 22.82
CA ALA A 3 -11.52 -1.51 22.60
C ALA A 3 -11.42 -1.91 21.12
N VAL A 4 -11.27 -3.21 20.85
CA VAL A 4 -11.41 -3.75 19.49
C VAL A 4 -12.85 -4.25 19.39
N TRP A 5 -13.66 -3.59 18.57
CA TRP A 5 -15.01 -4.02 18.27
C TRP A 5 -14.95 -5.11 17.20
N GLN A 6 -15.35 -6.34 17.56
CA GLN A 6 -15.58 -7.40 16.59
C GLN A 6 -17.10 -7.54 16.37
N HIS A 7 -17.62 -6.89 15.33
CA HIS A 7 -18.98 -7.13 14.90
C HIS A 7 -19.02 -8.46 14.14
N ARG A 8 -19.70 -9.46 14.71
CA ARG A 8 -19.94 -10.76 14.05
C ARG A 8 -21.45 -11.05 14.00
N ILE A 9 -22.05 -10.94 12.81
CA ILE A 9 -23.37 -11.52 12.55
C ILE A 9 -23.13 -12.94 12.06
N GLN A 10 -23.30 -13.93 12.94
CA GLN A 10 -23.20 -15.33 12.57
C GLN A 10 -24.57 -15.81 12.09
N ASP A 11 -24.86 -15.63 10.80
CA ASP A 11 -25.86 -16.42 10.08
C ASP A 11 -25.11 -17.46 9.22
N PHE A 12 -25.70 -18.62 8.95
CA PHE A 12 -25.12 -19.71 8.14
C PHE A 12 -24.77 -19.30 6.68
N ALA A 13 -25.02 -18.03 6.34
CA ALA A 13 -25.00 -17.39 5.04
C ALA A 13 -24.07 -16.16 4.96
N ALA A 14 -23.47 -15.69 6.07
CA ALA A 14 -22.69 -14.44 6.08
C ALA A 14 -21.20 -14.71 6.41
N ASP A 15 -20.32 -14.57 5.42
CA ASP A 15 -18.89 -14.33 5.65
C ASP A 15 -18.72 -12.83 5.94
N SER A 16 -18.71 -12.46 7.22
CA SER A 16 -18.40 -11.09 7.62
C SER A 16 -16.88 -10.97 7.78
N ARG A 17 -16.21 -10.38 6.80
CA ARG A 17 -14.79 -10.00 6.95
C ARG A 17 -14.73 -8.70 7.74
N THR A 18 -14.66 -8.80 9.08
CA THR A 18 -14.26 -7.66 9.91
C THR A 18 -12.80 -7.37 9.57
N ILE A 19 -12.54 -6.26 8.88
CA ILE A 19 -11.18 -5.84 8.61
C ILE A 19 -10.61 -5.30 9.92
N CYS A 20 -9.61 -5.99 10.46
CA CYS A 20 -8.82 -5.45 11.56
C CYS A 20 -8.11 -4.19 11.06
N SER A 21 -8.32 -3.13 11.83
CA SER A 21 -7.80 -1.79 11.68
C SER A 21 -6.33 -1.78 11.24
N GLU A 22 -6.09 -1.00 10.20
CA GLU A 22 -4.82 -0.36 9.90
C GLU A 22 -4.17 0.18 11.21
N PRO A 23 -2.85 0.29 11.31
CA PRO A 23 -2.20 0.90 12.47
C PRO A 23 -2.44 2.42 12.58
N VAL A 24 -3.20 3.01 11.65
CA VAL A 24 -3.68 4.39 11.71
C VAL A 24 -4.88 4.47 12.67
N ALA A 25 -5.02 5.60 13.37
CA ALA A 25 -6.23 5.86 14.13
C ALA A 25 -7.44 5.79 13.19
N THR A 26 -8.48 5.07 13.59
CA THR A 26 -9.72 5.04 12.84
C THR A 26 -10.25 6.46 12.63
N PRO A 27 -10.81 6.78 11.45
CA PRO A 27 -11.29 8.13 11.15
C PRO A 27 -12.47 8.49 12.06
N ASP A 28 -12.52 9.72 12.53
CA ASP A 28 -13.67 10.28 13.24
C ASP A 28 -14.63 10.91 12.21
N LEU A 29 -15.64 10.16 11.79
CA LEU A 29 -16.56 10.48 10.71
C LEU A 29 -17.72 11.36 11.19
N ASP A 30 -18.11 11.26 12.47
CA ASP A 30 -19.21 12.04 13.06
C ASP A 30 -18.74 13.24 13.92
N GLY A 31 -17.43 13.38 14.14
CA GLY A 31 -16.80 14.51 14.80
C GLY A 31 -16.87 14.47 16.33
N ASP A 32 -17.07 13.28 16.92
CA ASP A 32 -17.18 13.10 18.37
C ASP A 32 -15.82 12.91 19.09
N GLY A 33 -14.73 12.83 18.33
CA GLY A 33 -13.36 12.67 18.81
C GLY A 33 -12.95 11.22 19.05
N VAL A 34 -13.78 10.24 18.69
CA VAL A 34 -13.48 8.80 18.73
C VAL A 34 -13.49 8.25 17.31
N GLY A 35 -12.51 7.41 16.98
CA GLY A 35 -12.43 6.85 15.63
C GLY A 35 -13.49 5.79 15.35
N ASP A 36 -14.15 5.89 14.20
CA ASP A 36 -15.27 5.10 13.70
C ASP A 36 -14.86 3.90 12.84
N VAL A 37 -15.84 3.08 12.43
CA VAL A 37 -15.57 1.82 11.74
C VAL A 37 -16.37 1.70 10.44
N PHE A 38 -15.68 1.48 9.33
CA PHE A 38 -16.30 0.93 8.12
C PHE A 38 -16.41 -0.59 8.20
N THR A 39 -17.57 -1.12 7.83
CA THR A 39 -17.81 -2.56 7.78
C THR A 39 -18.69 -2.92 6.58
N SER A 40 -18.48 -4.13 6.07
CA SER A 40 -19.22 -4.65 4.93
C SER A 40 -19.58 -6.11 5.13
N TRP A 41 -20.76 -6.51 4.70
CA TRP A 41 -21.21 -7.89 4.75
C TRP A 41 -22.18 -8.23 3.62
N LEU A 42 -22.24 -9.52 3.29
CA LEU A 42 -23.19 -10.06 2.33
C LEU A 42 -24.53 -10.31 3.03
N LEU A 43 -25.62 -9.82 2.43
CA LEU A 43 -26.98 -10.16 2.84
C LEU A 43 -27.61 -11.09 1.80
N LEU A 44 -27.78 -12.36 2.17
CA LEU A 44 -28.58 -13.31 1.42
C LEU A 44 -30.06 -13.16 1.80
N THR A 45 -30.92 -12.86 0.83
CA THR A 45 -32.38 -12.69 1.07
C THR A 45 -33.20 -13.83 0.43
N PRO A 46 -33.47 -14.95 1.14
CA PRO A 46 -34.46 -15.94 0.68
C PRO A 46 -35.91 -15.39 0.78
N PRO A 47 -36.92 -15.95 0.07
CA PRO A 47 -36.91 -17.09 -0.85
C PRO A 47 -37.10 -16.74 -2.35
N TYR A 48 -37.11 -15.46 -2.73
CA TYR A 48 -37.59 -15.02 -4.06
C TYR A 48 -36.52 -14.74 -5.13
N GLY A 49 -35.28 -15.14 -4.88
CA GLY A 49 -34.18 -15.04 -5.83
C GLY A 49 -32.85 -15.06 -5.08
N TRP A 50 -31.80 -15.57 -5.70
CA TRP A 50 -30.44 -15.51 -5.15
C TRP A 50 -29.85 -14.09 -5.23
N SER A 51 -30.63 -13.05 -4.92
CA SER A 51 -30.10 -11.69 -4.89
C SER A 51 -29.13 -11.59 -3.72
N MET A 52 -27.87 -11.29 -4.06
CA MET A 52 -26.80 -11.04 -3.12
C MET A 52 -26.63 -9.53 -3.04
N ASP A 53 -27.00 -8.96 -1.90
CA ASP A 53 -26.78 -7.55 -1.67
C ASP A 53 -25.56 -7.39 -0.78
N HIS A 54 -24.65 -6.49 -1.18
CA HIS A 54 -23.55 -6.08 -0.33
C HIS A 54 -24.03 -4.89 0.50
N TYR A 55 -23.92 -5.04 1.80
CA TYR A 55 -24.26 -4.00 2.75
C TYR A 55 -22.98 -3.38 3.28
N HIS A 56 -22.96 -2.06 3.31
CA HIS A 56 -21.84 -1.23 3.76
C HIS A 56 -22.36 -0.31 4.85
N ALA A 57 -21.62 -0.13 5.94
CA ALA A 57 -22.00 0.80 6.99
C ALA A 57 -20.77 1.48 7.59
N ALA A 58 -20.95 2.74 7.98
CA ALA A 58 -20.11 3.41 8.95
C ALA A 58 -20.78 3.33 10.31
N LEU A 59 -20.04 2.87 11.32
CA LEU A 59 -20.51 2.72 12.69
C LEU A 59 -19.70 3.62 13.62
N SER A 60 -20.36 4.33 14.52
CA SER A 60 -19.69 5.18 15.52
C SER A 60 -18.76 4.36 16.42
N GLY A 61 -17.56 4.86 16.65
CA GLY A 61 -16.58 4.26 17.54
C GLY A 61 -16.99 4.29 19.02
N VAL A 62 -17.88 5.23 19.39
CA VAL A 62 -18.35 5.41 20.77
C VAL A 62 -19.24 4.27 21.24
N ASP A 63 -20.25 3.90 20.44
CA ASP A 63 -21.29 2.94 20.85
C ASP A 63 -21.72 1.96 19.74
N GLY A 64 -21.15 2.06 18.54
CA GLY A 64 -21.44 1.20 17.40
C GLY A 64 -22.75 1.49 16.67
N HIS A 65 -23.42 2.62 16.94
CA HIS A 65 -24.62 2.98 16.19
C HIS A 65 -24.29 3.31 14.72
N PRO A 66 -25.19 3.04 13.76
CA PRO A 66 -24.95 3.40 12.37
C PRO A 66 -24.94 4.91 12.17
N ILE A 67 -23.84 5.42 11.59
CA ILE A 67 -23.73 6.79 11.07
C ILE A 67 -24.45 6.83 9.72
N TRP A 68 -24.11 5.90 8.83
CA TRP A 68 -24.79 5.70 7.56
C TRP A 68 -24.75 4.24 7.12
N GLU A 69 -25.64 3.89 6.21
CA GLU A 69 -25.76 2.55 5.63
C GLU A 69 -25.99 2.65 4.11
N TYR A 70 -25.28 1.84 3.34
CA TYR A 70 -25.41 1.75 1.89
C TYR A 70 -25.60 0.29 1.45
N ARG A 71 -26.50 0.07 0.47
CA ARG A 71 -26.83 -1.27 -0.04
C ARG A 71 -26.57 -1.34 -1.54
N ALA A 72 -25.48 -1.98 -1.93
CA ALA A 72 -25.18 -2.30 -3.32
C ALA A 72 -25.96 -3.56 -3.71
N ARG A 73 -26.93 -3.43 -4.62
CA ARG A 73 -27.66 -4.58 -5.15
C ARG A 73 -26.89 -5.17 -6.31
N GLN A 74 -26.48 -6.43 -6.19
CA GLN A 74 -25.81 -7.12 -7.29
C GLN A 74 -26.71 -8.21 -7.87
N PRO A 75 -26.97 -8.20 -9.19
CA PRO A 75 -27.71 -9.27 -9.82
C PRO A 75 -26.89 -10.57 -9.78
N TRP A 76 -27.52 -11.66 -9.34
CA TRP A 76 -26.98 -13.01 -9.48
C TRP A 76 -26.68 -13.33 -10.95
N PRO A 77 -25.63 -14.12 -11.29
CA PRO A 77 -24.73 -14.92 -10.42
C PRO A 77 -23.46 -14.24 -9.89
N TYR A 78 -23.33 -12.93 -10.05
CA TYR A 78 -22.01 -12.32 -9.98
C TYR A 78 -21.67 -11.85 -8.56
N SER A 79 -20.86 -12.69 -7.88
CA SER A 79 -19.95 -12.38 -6.75
C SER A 79 -20.43 -12.49 -5.29
N TYR A 80 -19.75 -13.39 -4.56
CA TYR A 80 -19.67 -13.41 -3.10
C TYR A 80 -18.58 -12.48 -2.53
N ASP A 81 -17.61 -12.09 -3.36
CA ASP A 81 -16.41 -11.37 -2.92
C ASP A 81 -16.54 -9.88 -3.26
N ARG A 82 -16.45 -9.03 -2.24
CA ARG A 82 -16.23 -7.60 -2.38
C ARG A 82 -15.07 -7.21 -1.47
N HIS A 83 -14.04 -6.64 -2.07
CA HIS A 83 -12.88 -6.11 -1.37
C HIS A 83 -13.06 -4.62 -1.13
N GLN A 84 -12.36 -4.06 -0.16
CA GLN A 84 -12.51 -2.65 0.18
C GLN A 84 -11.17 -2.05 0.62
N VAL A 85 -11.03 -0.76 0.39
CA VAL A 85 -9.97 0.10 0.90
C VAL A 85 -10.59 1.41 1.36
N TYR A 86 -10.07 1.97 2.44
CA TYR A 86 -10.46 3.28 2.97
C TYR A 86 -9.20 4.06 3.34
N GLY A 87 -9.35 5.26 3.91
CA GLY A 87 -8.23 6.00 4.49
C GLY A 87 -7.78 7.23 3.71
N ARG A 88 -8.48 7.59 2.63
CA ARG A 88 -8.26 8.87 1.92
C ARG A 88 -9.56 9.57 1.62
N ASP A 89 -9.51 10.90 1.70
CA ASP A 89 -10.58 11.82 1.34
C ASP A 89 -10.51 12.09 -0.18
N LEU A 90 -11.40 11.46 -0.93
CA LEU A 90 -11.41 11.48 -2.39
C LEU A 90 -12.08 12.75 -2.92
N ASP A 91 -13.06 13.31 -2.19
CA ASP A 91 -13.82 14.49 -2.60
C ASP A 91 -13.37 15.82 -1.93
N LEU A 92 -12.37 15.76 -1.06
CA LEU A 92 -11.77 16.88 -0.31
C LEU A 92 -12.71 17.56 0.68
N ASP A 93 -13.65 16.82 1.25
CA ASP A 93 -14.59 17.35 2.23
C ASP A 93 -14.05 17.31 3.69
N GLY A 94 -12.88 16.70 3.88
CA GLY A 94 -12.21 16.50 5.16
C GLY A 94 -12.53 15.18 5.85
N VAL A 95 -13.36 14.31 5.25
CA VAL A 95 -13.74 12.99 5.76
C VAL A 95 -13.18 11.92 4.82
N VAL A 96 -12.63 10.83 5.37
CA VAL A 96 -12.07 9.75 4.53
C VAL A 96 -13.18 8.91 3.92
N ASP A 97 -13.00 8.49 2.67
CA ASP A 97 -13.99 7.75 1.89
C ASP A 97 -13.72 6.25 1.86
N LEU A 98 -14.70 5.51 1.34
CA LEU A 98 -14.65 4.07 1.17
C LEU A 98 -14.70 3.71 -0.32
N VAL A 99 -13.74 2.91 -0.79
CA VAL A 99 -13.80 2.27 -2.10
C VAL A 99 -14.06 0.78 -1.93
N THR A 100 -15.00 0.25 -2.71
CA THR A 100 -15.34 -1.17 -2.73
C THR A 100 -15.22 -1.73 -4.15
N VAL A 101 -14.71 -2.94 -4.26
CA VAL A 101 -14.42 -3.63 -5.52
C VAL A 101 -15.10 -5.00 -5.50
N GLY A 102 -16.15 -5.15 -6.30
CA GLY A 102 -16.80 -6.42 -6.60
C GLY A 102 -16.33 -7.01 -7.94
N CYS A 103 -16.96 -8.11 -8.38
CA CYS A 103 -16.59 -8.73 -9.66
C CYS A 103 -16.90 -7.89 -10.91
N GLU A 104 -17.93 -7.05 -10.86
CA GLU A 104 -18.39 -6.29 -12.03
C GLU A 104 -18.42 -4.79 -11.78
N GLU A 105 -18.23 -4.37 -10.53
CA GLU A 105 -18.43 -2.99 -10.11
C GLU A 105 -17.32 -2.55 -9.17
N ILE A 106 -16.84 -1.33 -9.39
CA ILE A 106 -16.05 -0.56 -8.45
C ILE A 106 -16.89 0.63 -8.02
N LEU A 107 -16.93 0.89 -6.72
CA LEU A 107 -17.79 1.90 -6.12
C LEU A 107 -17.01 2.72 -5.10
N ALA A 108 -17.04 4.04 -5.21
CA ALA A 108 -16.61 4.94 -4.16
C ALA A 108 -17.82 5.54 -3.44
N LEU A 109 -17.76 5.50 -2.11
CA LEU A 109 -18.78 5.99 -1.20
C LEU A 109 -18.19 7.09 -0.31
N SER A 110 -18.92 8.18 -0.14
CA SER A 110 -18.55 9.25 0.78
C SER A 110 -18.50 8.72 2.20
N GLY A 111 -17.41 9.00 2.90
CA GLY A 111 -17.29 8.69 4.33
C GLY A 111 -18.26 9.46 5.21
N ARG A 112 -18.74 10.62 4.73
CA ARG A 112 -19.64 11.50 5.48
C ARG A 112 -21.05 10.94 5.60
N ASP A 113 -21.60 10.40 4.51
CA ASP A 113 -23.02 10.04 4.45
C ASP A 113 -23.33 8.75 3.67
N GLY A 114 -22.30 8.06 3.17
CA GLY A 114 -22.46 6.83 2.38
C GLY A 114 -23.03 7.06 0.99
N SER A 115 -23.12 8.31 0.50
CA SER A 115 -23.55 8.59 -0.87
C SER A 115 -22.50 8.16 -1.89
N VAL A 116 -22.94 7.85 -3.12
CA VAL A 116 -22.04 7.42 -4.19
C VAL A 116 -21.30 8.63 -4.75
N LEU A 117 -19.97 8.61 -4.66
CA LEU A 117 -19.09 9.61 -5.28
C LEU A 117 -18.95 9.31 -6.77
N TRP A 118 -18.58 8.06 -7.08
CA TRP A 118 -18.51 7.54 -8.44
C TRP A 118 -18.66 6.02 -8.45
N GLN A 119 -19.00 5.49 -9.62
CA GLN A 119 -19.21 4.07 -9.85
C GLN A 119 -18.69 3.71 -11.24
N GLN A 120 -18.02 2.56 -11.33
CA GLN A 120 -17.47 2.05 -12.58
C GLN A 120 -17.78 0.58 -12.76
N ASP A 121 -17.98 0.21 -14.01
CA ASP A 121 -18.06 -1.18 -14.42
C ASP A 121 -16.65 -1.73 -14.69
N ILE A 122 -16.42 -3.02 -14.45
CA ILE A 122 -15.14 -3.69 -14.78
C ILE A 122 -14.76 -3.54 -16.26
N HIS A 123 -15.74 -3.36 -17.15
CA HIS A 123 -15.55 -3.07 -18.57
C HIS A 123 -14.90 -1.71 -18.85
N ALA A 124 -14.70 -0.86 -17.85
CA ALA A 124 -13.83 0.31 -17.96
C ALA A 124 -12.40 -0.06 -18.38
N PHE A 125 -11.98 -1.32 -18.13
CA PHE A 125 -10.67 -1.82 -18.53
C PHE A 125 -10.61 -2.47 -19.91
N ASP A 126 -11.74 -2.69 -20.59
CA ASP A 126 -11.78 -3.32 -21.92
C ASP A 126 -10.78 -2.72 -22.93
N PRO A 127 -10.53 -1.38 -22.97
CA PRO A 127 -9.53 -0.80 -23.87
C PRO A 127 -8.09 -1.25 -23.63
N PHE A 128 -7.77 -1.76 -22.44
CA PHE A 128 -6.44 -2.24 -22.05
C PHE A 128 -6.28 -3.76 -22.17
N LEU A 129 -7.38 -4.48 -22.39
CA LEU A 129 -7.36 -5.93 -22.47
C LEU A 129 -6.85 -6.41 -23.83
N PRO A 130 -6.12 -7.54 -23.87
CA PRO A 130 -5.83 -8.19 -25.13
C PRO A 130 -7.13 -8.63 -25.81
N PHE A 131 -7.12 -8.64 -27.14
CA PHE A 131 -8.27 -9.08 -27.92
C PHE A 131 -8.71 -10.50 -27.54
N GLY A 132 -9.98 -10.67 -27.16
CA GLY A 132 -10.55 -11.96 -26.80
C GLY A 132 -10.53 -12.31 -25.31
N ALA A 133 -10.22 -11.36 -24.42
CA ALA A 133 -10.52 -11.50 -23.00
C ALA A 133 -12.05 -11.67 -22.80
N THR A 134 -12.46 -12.70 -22.07
CA THR A 134 -13.88 -13.06 -21.87
C THR A 134 -14.35 -12.91 -20.43
N TRP A 135 -13.43 -12.85 -19.49
CA TRP A 135 -13.71 -12.61 -18.09
C TRP A 135 -12.55 -11.83 -17.46
N SER A 136 -12.87 -10.99 -16.48
CA SER A 136 -11.94 -10.19 -15.72
C SER A 136 -12.27 -10.32 -14.24
N ARG A 137 -11.23 -10.35 -13.41
CA ARG A 137 -11.36 -10.34 -11.94
C ARG A 137 -10.58 -9.16 -11.39
N LEU A 138 -11.26 -8.38 -10.55
CA LEU A 138 -10.67 -7.34 -9.73
C LEU A 138 -10.70 -7.79 -8.26
N ALA A 139 -9.61 -7.55 -7.54
CA ALA A 139 -9.53 -7.84 -6.11
C ALA A 139 -8.48 -6.99 -5.41
N TYR A 140 -8.57 -6.89 -4.08
CA TYR A 140 -7.53 -6.29 -3.22
C TYR A 140 -7.12 -4.87 -3.66
N PRO A 141 -8.03 -3.88 -3.55
CA PRO A 141 -7.69 -2.49 -3.85
C PRO A 141 -6.70 -1.92 -2.82
N ALA A 142 -5.84 -1.01 -3.26
CA ALA A 142 -5.06 -0.09 -2.44
C ALA A 142 -5.06 1.31 -3.09
N LEU A 143 -4.81 2.33 -2.28
CA LEU A 143 -4.69 3.72 -2.73
C LEU A 143 -3.23 4.12 -2.70
N PHE A 144 -2.70 4.58 -3.83
CA PHE A 144 -1.34 5.12 -3.96
C PHE A 144 -1.41 6.58 -4.39
N SER A 145 -0.47 7.40 -3.93
CA SER A 145 -0.32 8.75 -4.46
C SER A 145 0.49 8.72 -5.77
N THR A 146 -0.05 9.35 -6.80
CA THR A 146 0.59 9.45 -8.13
C THR A 146 1.68 10.51 -8.16
N ASP A 147 1.50 11.54 -7.35
CA ASP A 147 2.48 12.59 -7.12
C ASP A 147 2.59 12.81 -5.62
N PRO A 148 3.78 12.61 -5.02
CA PRO A 148 4.00 12.89 -3.61
C PRO A 148 3.73 14.36 -3.25
N THR A 149 3.73 15.26 -4.23
CA THR A 149 3.49 16.70 -4.08
C THR A 149 2.06 17.14 -4.38
N ASP A 150 1.23 16.26 -4.94
CA ASP A 150 -0.19 16.51 -5.15
C ASP A 150 -1.02 15.61 -4.22
N PRO A 151 -1.51 16.12 -3.07
CA PRO A 151 -2.41 15.36 -2.22
C PRO A 151 -3.73 14.99 -2.94
N GLY A 152 -4.01 15.62 -4.09
CA GLY A 152 -5.11 15.24 -4.97
C GLY A 152 -4.79 14.12 -5.96
N GLY A 153 -3.51 13.87 -6.25
CA GLY A 153 -3.07 12.82 -7.15
C GLY A 153 -3.12 11.45 -6.47
N LEU A 154 -4.28 10.78 -6.55
CA LEU A 154 -4.49 9.45 -5.99
C LEU A 154 -4.88 8.47 -7.09
N ASP A 155 -4.14 7.37 -7.16
CA ASP A 155 -4.46 6.18 -7.95
C ASP A 155 -5.09 5.12 -7.04
N LEU A 156 -6.21 4.59 -7.49
CA LEU A 156 -6.74 3.33 -6.99
C LEU A 156 -6.10 2.20 -7.78
N CYS A 157 -5.28 1.42 -7.10
CA CYS A 157 -4.59 0.26 -7.65
C CYS A 157 -5.29 -1.02 -7.21
N ILE A 158 -5.63 -1.88 -8.16
CA ILE A 158 -6.41 -3.09 -7.91
C ILE A 158 -5.71 -4.26 -8.59
N SER A 159 -5.61 -5.41 -7.92
CA SER A 159 -5.15 -6.62 -8.62
C SER A 159 -6.13 -7.00 -9.72
N PHE A 160 -5.60 -7.23 -10.91
CA PHE A 160 -6.36 -7.52 -12.12
C PHE A 160 -5.90 -8.84 -12.73
N GLN A 161 -6.86 -9.68 -13.10
CA GLN A 161 -6.61 -10.88 -13.89
C GLN A 161 -7.70 -11.04 -14.96
N GLY A 162 -7.30 -10.96 -16.23
CA GLY A 162 -8.17 -11.34 -17.35
C GLY A 162 -8.04 -12.84 -17.66
N SER A 163 -9.04 -13.44 -18.28
CA SER A 163 -8.92 -14.75 -18.94
C SER A 163 -9.29 -14.67 -20.41
N ASP A 164 -8.65 -15.49 -21.23
CA ASP A 164 -9.00 -15.60 -22.64
C ASP A 164 -10.26 -16.47 -22.86
N SER A 165 -10.70 -16.56 -24.13
CA SER A 165 -11.87 -17.34 -24.52
C SER A 165 -11.78 -18.85 -24.26
N ILE A 166 -10.61 -19.38 -23.92
CA ILE A 166 -10.42 -20.81 -23.58
C ILE A 166 -10.35 -21.03 -22.06
N GLY A 167 -10.56 -19.97 -21.26
CA GLY A 167 -10.59 -20.03 -19.80
C GLY A 167 -9.20 -20.10 -19.17
N MET A 168 -8.15 -19.78 -19.91
CA MET A 168 -6.81 -19.68 -19.36
C MET A 168 -6.67 -18.32 -18.67
N ALA A 169 -6.32 -18.35 -17.38
CA ALA A 169 -6.01 -17.14 -16.64
C ALA A 169 -4.79 -16.47 -17.26
N GLY A 170 -4.96 -15.21 -17.65
CA GLY A 170 -3.91 -14.34 -18.14
C GLY A 170 -2.92 -13.95 -17.03
N PRO A 171 -1.88 -13.18 -17.39
CA PRO A 171 -0.95 -12.66 -16.41
C PRO A 171 -1.70 -11.80 -15.39
N LEU A 172 -1.18 -11.82 -14.18
CA LEU A 172 -1.68 -10.99 -13.11
C LEU A 172 -1.06 -9.61 -13.22
N GLN A 173 -1.90 -8.58 -13.26
CA GLN A 173 -1.52 -7.20 -13.51
C GLN A 173 -2.12 -6.29 -12.43
N MET A 174 -1.65 -5.04 -12.38
CA MET A 174 -2.22 -4.00 -11.55
C MET A 174 -3.07 -3.08 -12.42
N ALA A 175 -4.36 -3.00 -12.11
CA ALA A 175 -5.27 -2.03 -12.69
C ALA A 175 -5.13 -0.69 -11.97
N HIS A 176 -5.00 0.39 -12.73
CA HIS A 176 -4.94 1.76 -12.23
C HIS A 176 -6.20 2.52 -12.61
N LEU A 177 -6.82 3.16 -11.63
CA LEU A 177 -7.88 4.15 -11.82
C LEU A 177 -7.50 5.44 -11.11
N ASP A 178 -7.94 6.57 -11.66
CA ASP A 178 -7.97 7.82 -10.91
C ASP A 178 -8.95 7.65 -9.75
N ALA A 179 -8.46 7.73 -8.51
CA ALA A 179 -9.25 7.40 -7.33
C ALA A 179 -10.41 8.39 -7.07
N ARG A 180 -10.34 9.61 -7.64
CA ARG A 180 -11.36 10.65 -7.44
C ARG A 180 -12.51 10.54 -8.42
N THR A 181 -12.24 10.03 -9.62
CA THR A 181 -13.22 9.99 -10.71
C THR A 181 -13.61 8.57 -11.11
N GLY A 182 -12.83 7.58 -10.66
CA GLY A 182 -12.90 6.20 -11.14
C GLY A 182 -12.45 6.04 -12.59
N ALA A 183 -11.88 7.05 -13.24
CA ALA A 183 -11.46 6.92 -14.62
C ALA A 183 -10.34 5.88 -14.75
N ALA A 184 -10.51 4.85 -15.57
CA ALA A 184 -9.47 3.87 -15.81
C ALA A 184 -8.26 4.51 -16.52
N ILE A 185 -7.08 4.33 -15.92
CA ILE A 185 -5.80 4.89 -16.41
C ILE A 185 -5.07 3.85 -17.27
N GLY A 186 -4.99 2.61 -16.78
CA GLY A 186 -4.33 1.53 -17.50
C GLY A 186 -4.11 0.26 -16.69
N LEU A 187 -3.34 -0.66 -17.29
CA LEU A 187 -2.84 -1.87 -16.67
C LEU A 187 -1.31 -1.81 -16.64
N ALA A 188 -0.73 -2.21 -15.52
CA ALA A 188 0.71 -2.34 -15.34
C ALA A 188 1.07 -3.79 -14.97
N ASP A 189 2.17 -4.30 -15.51
CA ASP A 189 2.73 -5.56 -15.05
C ASP A 189 3.32 -5.36 -13.65
N PHE A 190 3.23 -6.37 -12.80
CA PHE A 190 3.97 -6.35 -11.55
C PHE A 190 5.48 -6.41 -11.84
N PRO A 191 6.31 -5.69 -11.07
CA PRO A 191 7.75 -5.82 -11.20
C PRO A 191 8.17 -7.27 -11.00
N GLU A 192 8.99 -7.78 -11.91
CA GLU A 192 9.59 -9.11 -11.82
C GLU A 192 10.95 -9.06 -11.10
N ASP A 193 11.54 -7.87 -11.02
CA ASP A 193 12.72 -7.60 -10.21
C ASP A 193 12.32 -7.45 -8.75
N LEU A 194 12.76 -8.42 -7.95
CA LEU A 194 12.68 -8.35 -6.50
C LEU A 194 13.68 -7.30 -5.99
N GLU A 195 13.42 -6.01 -6.24
CA GLU A 195 14.05 -4.96 -5.46
C GLU A 195 13.65 -5.20 -3.99
N PRO A 196 14.62 -5.39 -3.08
CA PRO A 196 14.31 -5.88 -1.75
C PRO A 196 13.57 -4.81 -0.94
N TRP A 197 12.27 -5.04 -0.73
CA TRP A 197 11.53 -4.47 0.39
C TRP A 197 11.79 -5.29 1.66
N ALA A 198 11.66 -4.65 2.81
CA ALA A 198 12.08 -5.19 4.10
C ALA A 198 11.41 -6.55 4.42
N PRO A 199 12.16 -7.56 4.90
CA PRO A 199 11.65 -8.82 5.39
C PRO A 199 11.30 -8.65 6.86
N ASP A 200 10.24 -7.89 7.15
CA ASP A 200 9.54 -8.20 8.39
C ASP A 200 9.00 -9.62 8.25
N TRP A 201 9.22 -10.43 9.28
CA TRP A 201 8.74 -11.81 9.32
C TRP A 201 7.21 -11.80 9.32
N MET A 202 6.62 -11.94 8.15
CA MET A 202 5.19 -12.16 8.00
C MET A 202 4.91 -13.66 8.14
N ASP A 203 4.85 -14.14 9.39
CA ASP A 203 4.38 -15.49 9.66
C ASP A 203 2.91 -15.61 9.22
N ASN A 204 2.64 -16.59 8.36
CA ASN A 204 1.30 -17.16 8.15
C ASN A 204 0.36 -16.42 7.18
N TYR A 205 0.85 -15.84 6.08
CA TYR A 205 -0.04 -15.58 4.95
C TYR A 205 -0.46 -16.90 4.30
N GLY A 206 -1.77 -17.19 4.34
CA GLY A 206 -2.33 -18.28 3.56
C GLY A 206 -2.00 -18.11 2.08
N LYS A 207 -2.14 -19.18 1.28
CA LYS A 207 -1.87 -19.21 -0.17
C LYS A 207 -2.76 -18.28 -1.03
N SER A 208 -3.28 -17.20 -0.46
CA SER A 208 -4.02 -16.18 -1.18
C SER A 208 -3.10 -15.49 -2.17
N VAL A 209 -3.62 -15.25 -3.38
CA VAL A 209 -2.89 -14.61 -4.47
C VAL A 209 -2.48 -13.17 -4.11
N PHE A 210 -3.21 -12.53 -3.19
CA PHE A 210 -2.84 -11.25 -2.57
C PHE A 210 -3.40 -11.12 -1.17
N THR A 211 -2.87 -10.17 -0.41
CA THR A 211 -3.51 -9.62 0.77
C THR A 211 -3.21 -8.13 0.91
N VAL A 212 -4.23 -7.35 1.26
CA VAL A 212 -4.06 -5.98 1.75
C VAL A 212 -3.45 -6.07 3.14
N LEU A 213 -2.28 -5.46 3.32
CA LEU A 213 -1.54 -5.48 4.58
C LEU A 213 -1.98 -4.36 5.53
N GLY A 214 -2.64 -3.34 4.99
CA GLY A 214 -2.82 -2.05 5.68
C GLY A 214 -1.56 -1.20 5.52
N ASP A 215 -1.43 -0.19 6.37
CA ASP A 215 -0.27 0.71 6.44
C ASP A 215 0.83 0.15 7.35
N ILE A 216 1.49 -0.92 6.91
CA ILE A 216 2.37 -1.71 7.78
C ILE A 216 3.68 -1.00 8.14
N ASP A 217 4.13 -0.07 7.30
CA ASP A 217 5.27 0.79 7.61
C ASP A 217 4.85 2.18 8.15
N ARG A 218 3.56 2.43 8.37
CA ARG A 218 3.01 3.66 8.97
C ARG A 218 3.21 4.90 8.13
N ASP A 219 3.64 4.80 6.87
CA ASP A 219 3.83 5.98 6.01
C ASP A 219 2.51 6.68 5.62
N GLY A 220 1.37 6.14 6.06
CA GLY A 220 0.03 6.62 5.78
C GLY A 220 -0.57 6.04 4.50
N LEU A 221 0.08 5.05 3.88
CA LEU A 221 -0.34 4.43 2.63
C LEU A 221 -0.63 2.96 2.87
N THR A 222 -1.42 2.34 1.99
CA THR A 222 -1.80 0.94 2.15
C THR A 222 -0.90 0.07 1.29
N GLU A 223 -0.32 -0.97 1.89
CA GLU A 223 0.46 -1.95 1.16
C GLU A 223 -0.38 -3.15 0.70
N ILE A 224 0.03 -3.74 -0.42
CA ILE A 224 -0.48 -5.04 -0.89
C ILE A 224 0.66 -6.04 -0.93
N ALA A 225 0.48 -7.20 -0.32
CA ALA A 225 1.36 -8.36 -0.49
C ALA A 225 0.87 -9.30 -1.58
N ARG A 226 1.79 -9.96 -2.27
CA ARG A 226 1.54 -11.21 -3.02
C ARG A 226 2.67 -12.22 -2.86
N PRO A 227 2.35 -13.52 -2.81
CA PRO A 227 3.36 -14.55 -3.00
C PRO A 227 3.87 -14.53 -4.45
N VAL A 228 5.16 -14.81 -4.63
CA VAL A 228 5.80 -15.10 -5.91
C VAL A 228 6.70 -16.31 -5.75
N ALA A 229 6.91 -17.05 -6.84
CA ALA A 229 7.82 -18.19 -6.82
C ALA A 229 9.24 -17.75 -6.44
N SER A 230 9.88 -18.49 -5.54
CA SER A 230 11.30 -18.28 -5.23
C SER A 230 12.15 -18.50 -6.50
N PRO A 231 13.14 -17.62 -6.81
CA PRO A 231 14.00 -17.74 -8.00
C PRO A 231 14.79 -19.05 -8.11
N GLY A 232 14.84 -19.87 -7.05
CA GLY A 232 15.50 -21.18 -7.03
C GLY A 232 14.56 -22.36 -7.28
N THR A 233 13.25 -22.15 -7.34
CA THR A 233 12.26 -23.22 -7.42
C THR A 233 11.90 -23.55 -8.87
N ALA A 234 12.50 -24.63 -9.39
CA ALA A 234 12.16 -25.17 -10.71
C ALA A 234 10.80 -25.89 -10.78
N ASN A 235 10.11 -26.06 -9.64
CA ASN A 235 8.84 -26.78 -9.56
C ASN A 235 7.68 -25.80 -9.27
N PRO A 236 6.73 -25.63 -10.20
CA PRO A 236 5.53 -24.80 -9.98
C PRO A 236 4.57 -25.32 -8.90
N GLN A 237 4.83 -26.52 -8.35
CA GLN A 237 4.10 -27.06 -7.18
C GLN A 237 4.84 -26.85 -5.85
N SER A 238 6.03 -26.23 -5.88
CA SER A 238 6.77 -25.94 -4.65
C SER A 238 6.06 -24.87 -3.83
N THR A 239 6.13 -25.01 -2.50
CA THR A 239 5.62 -24.02 -1.53
C THR A 239 6.66 -22.97 -1.15
N ASP A 240 7.82 -22.96 -1.82
CA ASP A 240 8.85 -21.94 -1.58
C ASP A 240 8.47 -20.69 -2.36
N GLU A 241 7.76 -19.80 -1.68
CA GLU A 241 7.27 -18.54 -2.19
C GLU A 241 7.97 -17.41 -1.41
N HIS A 242 8.34 -16.34 -2.11
CA HIS A 242 8.65 -15.07 -1.49
C HIS A 242 7.40 -14.21 -1.44
N ILE A 243 7.27 -13.35 -0.44
CA ILE A 243 6.24 -12.32 -0.44
C ILE A 243 6.86 -11.06 -1.02
N ILE A 244 6.25 -10.51 -2.07
CA ILE A 244 6.50 -9.15 -2.52
C ILE A 244 5.45 -8.27 -1.87
N VAL A 245 5.89 -7.16 -1.29
CA VAL A 245 5.01 -6.08 -0.87
C VAL A 245 5.13 -4.94 -1.88
N CYS A 246 3.99 -4.55 -2.42
CA CYS A 246 3.83 -3.39 -3.27
C CYS A 246 3.38 -2.23 -2.38
N SER A 247 4.23 -1.20 -2.29
CA SER A 247 3.98 0.05 -1.58
C SER A 247 4.28 1.23 -2.51
N GLN A 248 3.90 2.43 -2.09
CA GLN A 248 4.43 3.63 -2.74
C GLN A 248 5.92 3.77 -2.43
N ARG A 249 6.69 4.27 -3.40
CA ARG A 249 8.08 4.65 -3.14
C ARG A 249 8.12 5.88 -2.26
N THR A 250 8.69 5.75 -1.07
CA THR A 250 8.82 6.87 -0.11
C THR A 250 10.19 7.55 -0.20
N LEU A 251 11.22 6.83 -0.66
CA LEU A 251 12.56 7.39 -0.86
C LEU A 251 12.92 7.45 -2.35
N ASP A 252 13.10 8.66 -2.86
CA ASP A 252 13.67 8.93 -4.18
C ASP A 252 15.16 9.31 -4.06
N VAL A 253 15.99 8.71 -4.90
CA VAL A 253 17.44 8.88 -4.89
C VAL A 253 17.97 9.10 -6.29
N SER A 254 19.05 9.89 -6.38
CA SER A 254 19.77 10.07 -7.64
C SER A 254 20.28 8.74 -8.17
N LEU A 255 19.74 8.25 -9.29
CA LEU A 255 20.10 6.93 -9.87
C LEU A 255 21.58 6.80 -10.25
N TYR A 256 22.23 7.90 -10.64
CA TYR A 256 23.60 7.89 -11.18
C TYR A 256 24.48 8.97 -10.55
N PRO A 257 24.80 8.88 -9.26
CA PRO A 257 25.55 9.93 -8.61
C PRO A 257 27.05 9.73 -8.89
N SER A 258 27.79 10.83 -9.08
CA SER A 258 29.24 10.80 -9.34
C SER A 258 30.06 10.92 -8.06
N ILE A 259 31.24 10.32 -8.04
CA ILE A 259 32.21 10.54 -6.95
C ILE A 259 32.59 12.03 -6.83
N GLY A 260 32.79 12.50 -5.61
CA GLY A 260 33.09 13.92 -5.31
C GLY A 260 31.92 14.89 -5.56
N ARG A 261 30.73 14.39 -5.93
CA ARG A 261 29.53 15.20 -6.14
C ARG A 261 28.49 14.99 -5.05
N SER A 262 27.51 15.87 -5.04
CA SER A 262 26.33 15.77 -4.20
C SER A 262 25.47 14.57 -4.61
N TYR A 263 25.01 13.82 -3.62
CA TYR A 263 23.98 12.80 -3.68
C TYR A 263 22.78 13.33 -2.93
N THR A 264 21.69 13.58 -3.66
CA THR A 264 20.44 14.06 -3.10
C THR A 264 19.48 12.89 -2.98
N ALA A 265 18.86 12.80 -1.81
CA ALA A 265 17.72 11.93 -1.58
C ALA A 265 16.54 12.78 -1.12
N THR A 266 15.38 12.49 -1.69
CA THR A 266 14.10 13.11 -1.33
C THR A 266 13.23 12.05 -0.68
N LEU A 267 12.65 12.41 0.46
CA LEU A 267 11.78 11.55 1.25
C LEU A 267 10.37 12.11 1.20
N HIS A 268 9.39 11.24 1.02
CA HIS A 268 7.97 11.54 1.12
C HIS A 268 7.27 10.48 1.97
N LEU A 269 6.81 10.90 3.14
CA LEU A 269 6.12 10.08 4.13
C LEU A 269 4.95 10.87 4.73
N PRO A 270 3.77 10.87 4.08
CA PRO A 270 2.60 11.62 4.54
C PRO A 270 2.21 11.38 6.00
N GLY A 271 2.41 10.15 6.50
CA GLY A 271 2.13 9.76 7.88
C GLY A 271 3.12 10.31 8.92
N ALA A 272 4.20 10.96 8.49
CA ALA A 272 5.27 11.47 9.34
C ALA A 272 5.48 13.00 9.25
N PRO A 273 4.42 13.84 9.31
CA PRO A 273 4.59 15.28 9.20
C PRO A 273 5.43 15.82 10.36
N ASP A 274 6.26 16.82 10.08
CA ASP A 274 7.12 17.49 11.07
C ASP A 274 8.06 16.56 11.86
N MET A 275 8.45 15.41 11.27
CA MET A 275 9.38 14.46 11.89
C MET A 275 10.82 14.62 11.39
N ASP A 276 11.78 14.45 12.29
CA ASP A 276 13.19 14.36 11.94
C ASP A 276 13.51 13.00 11.32
N PHE A 277 14.39 12.99 10.33
CA PHE A 277 14.88 11.76 9.73
C PHE A 277 16.38 11.79 9.48
N ARG A 278 16.95 10.59 9.30
CA ARG A 278 18.35 10.41 8.92
C ARG A 278 18.47 9.45 7.76
N LEU A 279 19.17 9.87 6.72
CA LEU A 279 19.53 9.00 5.61
C LEU A 279 20.77 8.18 5.95
N LEU A 280 20.62 6.87 5.77
CA LEU A 280 21.69 5.90 5.78
C LEU A 280 22.02 5.55 4.33
N VAL A 281 23.31 5.48 3.99
CA VAL A 281 23.76 5.05 2.66
C VAL A 281 24.93 4.11 2.80
N SER A 282 24.85 2.94 2.20
CA SER A 282 25.92 1.93 2.21
C SER A 282 26.21 1.47 0.79
N ASP A 283 27.47 1.17 0.49
CA ASP A 283 27.88 0.49 -0.74
C ASP A 283 27.82 -1.04 -0.63
N GLY A 284 27.17 -1.56 0.42
CA GLY A 284 26.90 -2.98 0.62
C GLY A 284 25.47 -3.24 1.10
N PHE A 285 24.90 -4.35 0.63
CA PHE A 285 23.57 -4.83 1.00
C PHE A 285 23.67 -6.15 1.76
N ASP A 286 22.87 -6.31 2.81
CA ASP A 286 22.81 -7.52 3.62
C ASP A 286 21.38 -8.09 3.67
N ARG A 287 21.21 -9.24 3.03
CA ARG A 287 19.95 -9.99 2.97
C ARG A 287 19.48 -10.48 4.35
N ALA A 288 20.38 -10.61 5.32
CA ALA A 288 20.06 -11.06 6.67
C ALA A 288 19.57 -9.93 7.59
N GLY A 289 19.45 -8.69 7.08
CA GLY A 289 18.93 -7.55 7.84
C GLY A 289 19.92 -6.39 7.98
N GLY A 290 21.23 -6.64 7.85
CA GLY A 290 22.26 -5.60 7.93
C GLY A 290 22.31 -4.87 9.26
N LEU A 291 22.63 -3.57 9.22
CA LEU A 291 22.58 -2.69 10.37
C LEU A 291 21.16 -2.65 10.96
N ILE A 292 21.05 -2.85 12.27
CA ILE A 292 19.78 -2.76 13.00
C ILE A 292 19.73 -1.42 13.73
N VAL A 293 18.65 -0.66 13.53
CA VAL A 293 18.42 0.62 14.22
C VAL A 293 17.12 0.53 15.02
N ASP A 294 17.22 0.57 16.34
CA ASP A 294 16.09 0.41 17.27
C ASP A 294 15.21 -0.83 16.99
N GLY A 295 15.85 -1.94 16.62
CA GLY A 295 15.17 -3.20 16.30
C GLY A 295 14.75 -3.33 14.83
N TRP A 296 14.82 -2.27 14.04
CA TRP A 296 14.48 -2.29 12.62
C TRP A 296 15.68 -2.71 11.74
N PRO A 297 15.55 -3.75 10.91
CA PRO A 297 16.60 -4.13 9.96
C PRO A 297 16.63 -3.16 8.77
N THR A 298 17.79 -2.54 8.52
CA THR A 298 17.92 -1.55 7.44
C THR A 298 18.34 -2.17 6.11
N HIS A 299 18.86 -3.40 6.13
CA HIS A 299 19.50 -4.10 5.00
C HIS A 299 20.80 -3.47 4.48
N LEU A 300 21.27 -2.43 5.15
CA LEU A 300 22.53 -1.78 4.80
C LEU A 300 23.66 -2.47 5.54
N ALA A 301 24.67 -2.94 4.80
CA ALA A 301 25.86 -3.52 5.41
C ALA A 301 26.67 -2.42 6.12
N ASP A 302 27.32 -2.76 7.24
CA ASP A 302 28.24 -1.85 7.93
C ASP A 302 29.55 -1.70 7.14
N THR A 303 29.58 -0.75 6.21
CA THR A 303 30.74 -0.45 5.37
C THR A 303 31.43 0.85 5.79
N PRO A 304 32.69 1.09 5.38
CA PRO A 304 33.33 2.39 5.55
C PRO A 304 32.52 3.55 4.96
N PHE A 305 31.80 3.32 3.85
CA PHE A 305 30.95 4.31 3.23
C PHE A 305 29.75 4.67 4.13
N LEU A 306 29.10 3.70 4.75
CA LEU A 306 28.01 3.95 5.70
C LEU A 306 28.46 4.82 6.87
N ARG A 307 29.61 4.52 7.45
CA ARG A 307 30.17 5.31 8.56
C ARG A 307 30.53 6.73 8.10
N HIS A 308 31.03 6.87 6.88
CA HIS A 308 31.31 8.18 6.28
C HIS A 308 30.02 8.99 6.07
N ALA A 309 28.99 8.40 5.45
CA ALA A 309 27.69 9.04 5.23
C ALA A 309 27.06 9.48 6.55
N LEU A 310 27.07 8.60 7.57
CA LEU A 310 26.59 8.91 8.91
C LEU A 310 27.30 10.11 9.55
N ALA A 311 28.60 10.29 9.30
CA ALA A 311 29.36 11.40 9.88
C ALA A 311 29.07 12.75 9.20
N GLN A 312 28.39 12.77 8.04
CA GLN A 312 28.08 14.01 7.34
C GLN A 312 26.90 14.75 8.00
N PRO A 313 27.03 16.06 8.29
CA PRO A 313 25.91 16.85 8.81
C PRO A 313 24.69 16.84 7.88
N GLY A 314 24.92 16.76 6.56
CA GLY A 314 23.86 16.72 5.55
C GLY A 314 23.10 15.40 5.44
N ALA A 315 23.41 14.40 6.28
CA ALA A 315 22.68 13.12 6.30
C ALA A 315 21.40 13.16 7.15
N SER A 316 21.14 14.25 7.88
CA SER A 316 19.92 14.43 8.66
C SER A 316 19.04 15.50 8.03
N GLY A 317 17.73 15.31 8.08
CA GLY A 317 16.74 16.23 7.53
C GLY A 317 15.51 16.31 8.42
N HIS A 318 14.59 17.17 8.03
CA HIS A 318 13.29 17.35 8.67
C HIS A 318 12.21 17.24 7.60
N LEU A 319 11.15 16.50 7.89
CA LEU A 319 9.96 16.43 7.06
C LEU A 319 9.09 17.65 7.33
N ASP A 320 8.52 18.24 6.29
CA ASP A 320 7.57 19.34 6.42
C ASP A 320 6.17 18.86 6.83
N ALA A 321 5.21 19.78 6.87
CA ALA A 321 3.83 19.49 7.23
C ALA A 321 3.11 18.51 6.27
N ASN A 322 3.67 18.26 5.09
CA ASN A 322 3.17 17.29 4.12
C ASN A 322 3.98 15.98 4.16
N GLY A 323 4.91 15.83 5.11
CA GLY A 323 5.77 14.66 5.17
C GLY A 323 6.88 14.65 4.11
N GLN A 324 7.23 15.81 3.53
CA GLN A 324 8.28 15.91 2.52
C GLN A 324 9.58 16.43 3.10
N GLY A 325 10.70 15.87 2.68
CA GLY A 325 12.02 16.34 3.07
C GLY A 325 13.09 15.96 2.06
N SER A 326 14.23 16.63 2.13
CA SER A 326 15.39 16.23 1.34
C SER A 326 16.67 16.40 2.13
N VAL A 327 17.64 15.57 1.77
CA VAL A 327 19.00 15.61 2.31
C VAL A 327 19.99 15.59 1.17
N THR A 328 21.17 16.15 1.41
CA THR A 328 22.25 16.14 0.45
C THR A 328 23.55 15.78 1.16
N LEU A 329 24.17 14.71 0.70
CA LEU A 329 25.49 14.27 1.15
C LEU A 329 26.47 14.31 0.00
N THR A 330 27.76 14.34 0.29
CA THR A 330 28.81 14.26 -0.73
C THR A 330 29.28 12.82 -0.85
N ILE A 331 29.35 12.29 -2.07
CA ILE A 331 30.03 11.02 -2.32
C ILE A 331 31.53 11.28 -2.23
N PRO A 332 32.29 10.53 -1.41
CA PRO A 332 33.74 10.61 -1.39
C PRO A 332 34.35 10.48 -2.79
N ASN A 333 35.42 11.23 -3.03
CA ASN A 333 36.20 11.12 -4.26
C ASN A 333 37.14 9.90 -4.20
N HIS A 334 36.56 8.70 -4.14
CA HIS A 334 37.28 7.43 -4.07
C HIS A 334 36.99 6.58 -5.30
N LEU A 335 38.04 6.26 -6.07
CA LEU A 335 37.91 5.55 -7.35
C LEU A 335 37.32 4.14 -7.21
N ASP A 336 37.46 3.50 -6.05
CA ASP A 336 36.93 2.16 -5.80
C ASP A 336 35.40 2.13 -5.62
N LEU A 337 34.75 3.29 -5.48
CA LEU A 337 33.29 3.43 -5.47
C LEU A 337 32.70 3.40 -6.88
N ILE A 338 33.46 3.73 -7.93
CA ILE A 338 32.96 3.77 -9.30
C ILE A 338 32.38 2.41 -9.69
N GLY A 339 31.13 2.42 -10.18
CA GLY A 339 30.41 1.22 -10.58
C GLY A 339 29.79 0.42 -9.44
N ARG A 340 30.03 0.78 -8.17
CA ARG A 340 29.31 0.19 -7.03
C ARG A 340 27.86 0.66 -7.00
N THR A 341 27.02 -0.18 -6.43
CA THR A 341 25.66 0.16 -6.05
C THR A 341 25.68 0.76 -4.65
N LEU A 342 25.05 1.92 -4.49
CA LEU A 342 24.70 2.49 -3.20
C LEU A 342 23.27 2.10 -2.87
N TRP A 343 23.10 1.59 -1.65
CA TRP A 343 21.83 1.25 -1.03
C TRP A 343 21.53 2.31 0.02
N SER A 344 20.34 2.89 -0.05
CA SER A 344 19.95 4.02 0.78
C SER A 344 18.67 3.73 1.52
N ARG A 345 18.57 4.19 2.77
CA ARG A 345 17.34 4.09 3.55
C ARG A 345 17.23 5.25 4.53
N ALA A 346 16.07 5.89 4.60
CA ALA A 346 15.82 6.88 5.62
C ALA A 346 15.25 6.23 6.88
N VAL A 347 15.76 6.65 8.02
CA VAL A 347 15.26 6.29 9.35
C VAL A 347 14.52 7.50 9.90
N VAL A 348 13.22 7.37 10.13
CA VAL A 348 12.40 8.42 10.73
C VAL A 348 12.37 8.24 12.24
N LEU A 349 12.63 9.32 12.96
CA LEU A 349 12.75 9.30 14.41
C LEU A 349 11.41 9.58 15.07
N ASP A 350 11.13 8.90 16.17
CA ASP A 350 9.92 9.12 16.95
C ASP A 350 10.07 10.37 17.85
N PRO A 351 9.29 11.44 17.62
CA PRO A 351 9.42 12.67 18.40
C PRO A 351 8.96 12.50 19.86
N ALA A 352 8.06 11.55 20.14
CA ALA A 352 7.57 11.26 21.48
C ALA A 352 8.52 10.34 22.26
N ARG A 353 9.44 9.63 21.58
CA ARG A 353 10.37 8.70 22.18
C ARG A 353 11.80 8.93 21.65
N PRO A 354 12.58 9.82 22.27
CA PRO A 354 13.93 10.15 21.81
C PRO A 354 14.81 8.91 21.59
N GLY A 355 15.41 8.82 20.40
CA GLY A 355 16.27 7.69 20.01
C GLY A 355 15.51 6.45 19.53
N LYS A 356 14.18 6.50 19.46
CA LYS A 356 13.36 5.45 18.84
C LYS A 356 13.10 5.74 17.38
N VAL A 357 12.95 4.66 16.62
CA VAL A 357 12.57 4.71 15.21
C VAL A 357 11.06 4.61 15.14
N TRP A 358 10.46 5.53 14.39
CA TRP A 358 9.04 5.51 14.10
C TRP A 358 8.75 4.66 12.87
N THR A 359 9.48 4.89 11.77
CA THR A 359 9.48 4.03 10.58
C THR A 359 10.80 4.10 9.79
N LEU A 360 10.92 3.25 8.76
CA LEU A 360 11.92 3.29 7.72
C LEU A 360 11.27 3.61 6.36
N SER A 361 11.96 4.34 5.50
CA SER A 361 11.53 4.49 4.10
C SER A 361 11.68 3.19 3.30
N THR A 362 11.21 3.22 2.04
CA THR A 362 11.62 2.26 1.01
C THR A 362 13.13 2.30 0.80
N LEU A 363 13.68 1.20 0.28
CA LEU A 363 15.10 1.11 -0.07
C LEU A 363 15.34 1.87 -1.39
N GLY A 364 16.34 2.75 -1.40
CA GLY A 364 16.82 3.42 -2.60
C GLY A 364 18.04 2.70 -3.18
N GLU A 365 18.08 2.56 -4.50
CA GLU A 365 19.23 2.03 -5.24
C GLU A 365 19.84 3.10 -6.14
N SER A 366 21.17 3.19 -6.17
CA SER A 366 21.88 4.13 -7.03
C SER A 366 23.19 3.54 -7.52
N ARG A 367 23.62 3.85 -8.75
CA ARG A 367 24.87 3.32 -9.32
C ARG A 367 25.91 4.42 -9.53
N VAL A 368 27.00 4.33 -8.79
CA VAL A 368 28.04 5.37 -8.78
C VAL A 368 28.74 5.50 -10.13
N GLN A 369 28.83 6.73 -10.63
CA GLN A 369 29.52 7.10 -11.85
C GLN A 369 30.91 7.71 -11.56
N PRO A 370 31.79 7.75 -12.57
CA PRO A 370 33.05 8.47 -12.50
C PRO A 370 32.93 9.95 -12.12
#